data_AF-A0A031IA41-F1
#
_entry.id   AF-A0A031IA41-F1
#
_cell.length_a   1.000
_cell.length_b   1.000
_cell.length_c   1.000
_cell.angle_alpha   90.00
_cell.angle_beta   90.00
_cell.angle_gamma   90.00
#
_symmetry.space_group_name_H-M   'P 1'
#
loop_
_entity.id
_entity.type
_entity.pdbx_description
1 polymer ?
#
loop_
_entity_poly.entity_id
_entity_poly.type
_entity_poly.pdbx_seq_one_letter_code
_entity_poly.pdbx_strand_id
1 'polypeptide(L)' 'MSGPGRVVDVDAGTVPNTNEAARRVLVDRSTGECLLFYVPIGNDPPIGSLIDWSARHAWWPGHRVDKLSNELDPNQPLR' A
#
# COMPACT_ATOMS: atom_id res chain seq x y z
N MET A 1 -9.62 1.30 8.19
CA MET A 1 -9.79 0.01 8.90
C MET A 1 -8.40 -0.64 8.96
N SER A 2 -8.25 -1.87 9.40
CA SER A 2 -6.99 -2.63 9.32
C SER A 2 -7.31 -4.06 8.95
N GLY A 3 -6.54 -4.67 8.07
CA GLY A 3 -6.72 -6.09 7.76
C GLY A 3 -5.85 -6.57 6.59
N PRO A 4 -5.76 -7.90 6.43
CA PRO A 4 -4.85 -8.50 5.47
C PRO A 4 -5.37 -8.41 4.03
N GLY A 5 -4.42 -8.46 3.10
CA GLY A 5 -4.65 -8.58 1.66
C GLY A 5 -3.43 -9.16 0.96
N ARG A 6 -3.52 -9.31 -0.36
CA ARG A 6 -2.44 -9.78 -1.20
C ARG A 6 -1.95 -8.66 -2.10
N VAL A 7 -0.64 -8.42 -2.10
CA VAL A 7 -0.04 -7.47 -3.03
C VAL A 7 -0.21 -8.00 -4.45
N VAL A 8 -0.79 -7.19 -5.33
CA VAL A 8 -1.03 -7.57 -6.73
C VAL A 8 -0.21 -6.74 -7.70
N ASP A 9 0.19 -5.53 -7.30
CA ASP A 9 1.03 -4.66 -8.11
C ASP A 9 1.87 -3.71 -7.24
N VAL A 10 3.08 -3.39 -7.72
CA VAL A 10 3.99 -2.44 -7.09
C VAL A 10 4.67 -1.60 -8.16
N ASP A 11 4.39 -0.30 -8.12
CA ASP A 11 4.91 0.66 -9.09
C ASP A 11 5.72 1.78 -8.42
N ALA A 12 6.50 2.49 -9.23
CA ALA A 12 6.97 3.82 -8.84
C ALA A 12 5.77 4.78 -8.71
N GLY A 13 5.78 5.60 -7.68
CA GLY A 13 4.72 6.58 -7.46
C GLY A 13 5.18 7.78 -6.66
N THR A 14 4.24 8.67 -6.41
CA THR A 14 4.44 9.87 -5.60
C THR A 14 3.28 9.98 -4.64
N VAL A 15 3.58 10.22 -3.37
CA VAL A 15 2.55 10.39 -2.34
C VAL A 15 1.70 11.62 -2.72
N PRO A 16 0.36 11.45 -2.82
CA PRO A 16 -0.52 12.56 -3.14
C PRO A 16 -0.36 13.70 -2.14
N ASN A 17 -0.45 14.95 -2.62
CA ASN A 17 -0.38 16.18 -1.82
C ASN A 17 0.97 16.51 -1.16
N THR A 18 1.99 15.66 -1.23
CA THR A 18 3.33 15.96 -0.66
C THR A 18 4.45 15.97 -1.69
N ASN A 19 4.23 15.44 -2.91
CA ASN A 19 5.25 15.23 -3.94
C ASN A 19 6.43 14.33 -3.51
N GLU A 20 6.28 13.58 -2.42
CA GLU A 20 7.30 12.66 -1.94
C GLU A 20 7.35 11.41 -2.81
N ALA A 21 8.54 11.03 -3.29
CA ALA A 21 8.73 9.82 -4.09
C ALA A 21 8.52 8.57 -3.23
N ALA A 22 7.74 7.61 -3.74
CA ALA A 22 7.33 6.43 -2.99
C ALA A 22 7.12 5.21 -3.90
N ARG A 23 6.88 4.06 -3.29
CA ARG A 23 6.34 2.87 -3.94
C ARG A 23 4.84 2.85 -3.78
N ARG A 24 4.14 2.74 -4.89
CA ARG A 24 2.69 2.60 -4.95
C ARG A 24 2.36 1.12 -4.90
N VAL A 25 1.67 0.69 -3.84
CA VAL A 25 1.35 -0.73 -3.59
C VAL A 25 -0.15 -0.94 -3.72
N LEU A 26 -0.55 -1.79 -4.66
CA LEU A 26 -1.94 -2.21 -4.85
C LEU A 26 -2.16 -3.56 -4.17
N VAL A 27 -3.25 -3.66 -3.41
CA VAL A 27 -3.57 -4.82 -2.59
C VAL A 27 -5.01 -5.25 -2.80
N ASP A 28 -5.17 -6.53 -3.11
CA ASP A 28 -6.48 -7.19 -3.19
C ASP A 28 -6.86 -7.78 -1.84
N ARG A 29 -8.06 -7.42 -1.36
CA ARG A 29 -8.65 -8.00 -0.16
C ARG A 29 -9.49 -9.20 -0.53
N SER A 30 -9.61 -10.15 0.41
CA SER A 30 -10.49 -11.31 0.25
C SER A 30 -11.98 -10.96 0.12
N THR A 31 -12.36 -9.72 0.46
CA THR A 31 -13.70 -9.16 0.30
C THR A 31 -13.99 -8.68 -1.13
N GLY A 32 -13.00 -8.70 -2.04
CA GLY A 32 -13.11 -8.21 -3.42
C GLY A 32 -12.81 -6.71 -3.58
N GLU A 33 -12.44 -6.02 -2.51
CA GLU A 33 -11.99 -4.64 -2.55
C GLU A 33 -10.50 -4.57 -2.91
N CYS A 34 -10.14 -3.61 -3.76
CA CYS A 34 -8.74 -3.26 -4.02
C CYS A 34 -8.40 -1.99 -3.25
N LEU A 35 -7.24 -1.96 -2.58
CA LEU A 35 -6.75 -0.79 -1.86
C LEU A 35 -5.36 -0.42 -2.35
N LEU A 36 -5.10 0.88 -2.33
CA LEU A 36 -3.84 1.48 -2.71
C LEU A 36 -3.23 2.18 -1.50
N PHE A 37 -1.93 2.03 -1.31
CA PHE A 37 -1.17 2.85 -0.36
C PHE A 37 0.27 3.07 -0.83
N TYR A 38 0.93 4.03 -0.19
CA TYR A 38 2.30 4.41 -0.51
C TYR A 38 3.25 4.03 0.63
N VAL A 39 4.40 3.46 0.27
CA VAL A 39 5.50 3.11 1.21
C VAL A 39 6.83 3.69 0.73
N PRO A 40 7.82 3.88 1.62
CA PRO A 40 9.15 4.35 1.22
C PRO A 40 9.81 3.48 0.15
N ILE A 41 10.56 4.10 -0.76
CA ILE A 41 11.34 3.39 -1.78
C ILE A 41 12.32 2.41 -1.12
N GLY A 42 12.40 1.19 -1.65
CA GLY A 42 13.27 0.12 -1.14
C GLY A 42 12.67 -0.67 0.03
N ASN A 43 11.49 -0.26 0.49
CA ASN A 43 10.67 -1.02 1.43
C ASN A 43 9.38 -1.51 0.76
N ASP A 44 9.42 -1.78 -0.54
CA ASP A 44 8.29 -2.37 -1.22
C ASP A 44 8.09 -3.85 -0.82
N PRO A 45 6.85 -4.28 -0.59
CA PRO A 45 6.55 -5.69 -0.45
C PRO A 45 6.64 -6.39 -1.82
N PRO A 46 7.10 -7.65 -1.88
CA PRO A 46 7.06 -8.41 -3.12
C PRO A 46 5.61 -8.66 -3.60
N ILE A 47 5.38 -8.62 -4.91
CA ILE A 47 4.10 -9.01 -5.52
C ILE A 47 3.76 -10.45 -5.09
N GLY A 48 2.50 -10.68 -4.72
CA GLY A 48 1.99 -11.94 -4.19
C GLY A 48 2.19 -12.13 -2.69
N SER A 49 2.86 -11.21 -1.99
CA SER A 49 3.01 -11.30 -0.54
C SER A 49 1.67 -11.08 0.16
N LEU A 50 1.46 -11.81 1.25
CA LEU A 50 0.45 -11.42 2.23
C LEU A 50 0.96 -10.17 2.96
N ILE A 51 0.10 -9.16 2.99
CA ILE A 51 0.37 -7.88 3.63
C ILE A 51 -0.79 -7.56 4.57
N ASP A 52 -0.47 -7.04 5.75
CA ASP A 52 -1.43 -6.49 6.69
C ASP A 52 -1.08 -5.01 6.92
N TRP A 53 -2.02 -4.19 7.35
CA TRP A 53 -1.77 -2.78 7.60
C TRP A 53 -2.73 -2.18 8.63
N SER A 54 -2.27 -1.10 9.26
CA SER A 54 -3.02 -0.25 10.17
C SER A 54 -3.15 1.15 9.58
N ALA A 55 -3.61 2.13 10.35
CA ALA A 55 -3.68 3.51 9.88
C ALA A 55 -2.31 4.04 9.39
N ARG A 56 -1.21 3.68 10.07
CA ARG A 56 0.12 4.28 9.81
C ARG A 56 1.20 3.30 9.37
N HIS A 57 0.97 2.00 9.46
CA HIS A 57 2.02 1.01 9.20
C HIS A 57 1.49 -0.12 8.33
N ALA A 58 2.38 -0.75 7.58
CA ALA A 58 2.13 -1.98 6.85
C ALA A 58 3.15 -3.05 7.26
N TRP A 59 2.76 -4.32 7.12
CA TRP A 59 3.52 -5.49 7.54
C TRP A 59 3.44 -6.59 6.49
N TRP A 60 4.57 -7.20 6.18
CA TRP A 60 4.68 -8.43 5.38
C TRP A 60 5.81 -9.29 5.96
N PRO A 61 6.03 -10.54 5.49
CA PRO A 61 6.97 -11.46 6.14
C PRO A 61 8.35 -10.84 6.38
N GLY A 62 8.71 -10.68 7.66
CA GLY A 62 10.00 -10.12 8.09
C GLY A 62 10.13 -8.60 8.04
N HIS A 63 9.09 -7.86 7.65
CA HIS A 63 9.16 -6.42 7.43
C HIS A 63 7.96 -5.67 8.01
N ARG A 64 8.25 -4.58 8.73
CA ARG A 64 7.29 -3.56 9.16
C ARG A 64 7.77 -2.23 8.59
N VAL A 65 6.88 -1.50 7.93
CA VAL A 65 7.19 -0.20 7.34
C VAL A 65 6.16 0.84 7.76
N ASP A 66 6.58 2.10 7.77
CA ASP A 66 5.66 3.23 7.83
C ASP A 66 4.94 3.39 6.49
N LYS A 67 3.62 3.62 6.55
CA LYS A 67 2.85 4.06 5.39
C LYS A 67 2.97 5.57 5.27
N LEU A 68 3.13 6.01 4.04
CA LEU A 68 3.14 7.42 3.68
C LEU A 68 1.75 7.93 3.32
N SER A 69 0.74 7.05 3.30
CA SER A 69 -0.64 7.39 2.99
C SER A 69 -1.66 6.61 3.82
N ASN A 70 -2.88 7.13 3.82
CA ASN A 70 -4.06 6.34 4.20
C ASN A 70 -4.39 5.28 3.14
N GLU A 71 -5.39 4.45 3.43
CA GLU A 71 -6.04 3.56 2.47
C GLU A 71 -6.70 4.42 1.38
N LEU A 72 -6.40 4.15 0.11
CA LEU A 72 -6.98 4.84 -1.03
C LEU A 72 -7.73 3.83 -1.91
N ASP A 73 -8.90 4.22 -2.41
CA ASP A 73 -9.59 3.47 -3.46
C ASP A 73 -8.86 3.75 -4.79
N PRO A 74 -8.24 2.73 -5.43
CA PRO A 74 -7.49 2.91 -6.67
C PRO A 74 -8.37 3.36 -7.84
N ASN A 75 -9.69 3.19 -7.76
CA ASN A 75 -10.64 3.59 -8.80
C ASN A 75 -11.19 5.01 -8.57
N GLN A 76 -10.94 5.62 -7.41
CA GLN A 76 -11.35 6.99 -7.15
C GLN A 76 -10.25 7.97 -7.57
N PRO A 77 -10.62 9.10 -8.20
CA PRO A 77 -9.65 10.14 -8.50
C PRO A 77 -9.04 10.67 -7.20
N LEU A 78 -7.71 10.80 -7.19
CA LEU A 78 -6.97 11.45 -6.12
C LEU A 78 -7.42 12.91 -6.08
N ARG A 79 -8.13 13.31 -5.02
CA ARG A 79 -8.56 14.69 -4.78
C ARG A 79 -7.45 15.54 -4.20
#